data_AF-A0A947ECR2-F1
#
_entry.id   AF-A0A947ECR2-F1
#
_cell.length_a   1.000
_cell.length_b   1.000
_cell.length_c   1.000
_cell.angle_alpha   90.00
_cell.angle_beta   90.00
_cell.angle_gamma   90.00
#
_symmetry.space_group_name_H-M   'P 1'
#
loop_
_entity.id
_entity.type
_entity.pdbx_description
1 polymer ?
#
loop_
_entity_poly.entity_id
_entity_poly.type
_entity_poly.pdbx_seq_one_letter_code
_entity_poly.pdbx_strand_id
1 'polypeptide(L)'
;SVTLDGETTLTELSEDYGFSFQHDAVTTLAGLVLAGTGTVPPVGARVELQGHELTVEAVDAYKLTQIRVARVDVPVDGLASGGPAPDH
;
A
#
# COMPACT_ATOMS: atom_id res chain seq x y z
N SER A 1 8.30 0.01 -4.80
CA SER A 1 6.94 0.50 -5.06
C SER A 1 6.65 0.40 -6.55
N VAL A 2 5.38 0.28 -6.93
CA VAL A 2 4.93 0.27 -8.33
C VAL A 2 3.71 1.16 -8.49
N THR A 3 3.58 1.87 -9.61
CA THR A 3 2.39 2.65 -9.96
C THR A 3 1.53 1.84 -10.90
N LEU A 4 0.26 1.69 -10.55
CA LEU A 4 -0.70 0.85 -11.26
C LEU A 4 -1.98 1.64 -11.55
N ASP A 5 -2.73 1.12 -12.52
CA ASP A 5 -4.03 1.68 -12.85
C ASP A 5 -5.04 1.34 -11.75
N GLY A 6 -6.00 2.25 -11.52
CA GLY A 6 -7.04 2.01 -10.53
C GLY A 6 -7.91 0.79 -10.85
N GLU A 7 -7.94 0.38 -12.11
CA GLU A 7 -8.69 -0.77 -12.62
C GLU A 7 -7.95 -2.12 -12.44
N THR A 8 -6.66 -2.10 -12.09
CA THR A 8 -5.89 -3.33 -11.82
C THR A 8 -6.60 -4.15 -10.73
N THR A 9 -6.83 -5.44 -11.01
CA THR A 9 -7.53 -6.31 -10.06
C THR A 9 -6.63 -6.73 -8.91
N LEU A 10 -7.21 -7.02 -7.74
CA LEU A 10 -6.46 -7.53 -6.58
C LEU A 10 -5.75 -8.85 -6.90
N THR A 11 -6.33 -9.65 -7.79
CA THR A 11 -5.74 -10.88 -8.32
C THR A 11 -4.47 -10.57 -9.12
N GLU A 12 -4.53 -9.66 -10.10
CA GLU A 12 -3.35 -9.24 -10.87
C GLU A 12 -2.26 -8.64 -9.97
N LEU A 13 -2.64 -7.84 -8.97
CA LEU A 13 -1.71 -7.31 -7.97
C LEU A 13 -0.95 -8.41 -7.23
N SER A 14 -1.65 -9.46 -6.84
CA SER A 14 -1.04 -10.58 -6.13
C SER A 14 -0.19 -11.45 -7.06
N GLU A 15 -0.68 -11.76 -8.26
CA GLU A 15 -0.02 -12.68 -9.19
C GLU A 15 1.16 -12.05 -9.93
N ASP A 16 1.03 -10.81 -10.39
CA ASP A 16 2.03 -10.15 -11.25
C ASP A 16 3.03 -9.31 -10.43
N TYR A 17 2.56 -8.69 -9.34
CA TYR A 17 3.35 -7.74 -8.56
C TYR A 17 3.69 -8.22 -7.13
N GLY A 18 3.11 -9.34 -6.68
CA GLY A 18 3.36 -9.89 -5.35
C GLY A 18 2.87 -8.99 -4.21
N PHE A 19 1.79 -8.24 -4.43
CA PHE A 19 1.07 -7.48 -3.42
C PHE A 19 -0.26 -8.16 -3.12
N SER A 20 -0.37 -8.80 -1.96
CA SER A 20 -1.57 -9.54 -1.60
C SER A 20 -2.55 -8.65 -0.84
N PHE A 21 -3.63 -8.26 -1.54
CA PHE A 21 -4.78 -7.58 -0.97
C PHE A 21 -6.02 -8.46 -1.05
N GLN A 22 -6.93 -8.34 -0.09
CA GLN A 22 -8.15 -9.14 -0.06
C GLN A 22 -9.31 -8.31 0.46
N HIS A 23 -10.42 -8.33 -0.26
CA HIS A 23 -11.63 -7.65 0.17
C HIS A 23 -12.86 -8.40 -0.35
N ASP A 24 -13.92 -8.45 0.46
CA ASP A 24 -15.11 -9.26 0.15
C ASP A 24 -15.97 -8.62 -0.96
N ALA A 25 -16.12 -7.29 -0.92
CA ALA A 25 -17.00 -6.54 -1.82
C ALA A 25 -16.32 -5.88 -3.02
N VAL A 26 -14.98 -5.83 -3.09
CA VAL A 26 -14.26 -5.12 -4.16
C VAL A 26 -13.10 -5.96 -4.67
N THR A 27 -12.83 -5.82 -5.96
CA THR A 27 -11.85 -6.65 -6.68
C THR A 27 -10.80 -5.83 -7.41
N THR A 28 -10.84 -4.50 -7.32
CA THR A 28 -9.90 -3.59 -7.97
C THR A 28 -9.17 -2.72 -6.95
N LEU A 29 -8.02 -2.20 -7.36
CA LEU A 29 -7.17 -1.37 -6.51
C LEU A 29 -7.85 -0.04 -6.15
N ALA A 30 -8.53 0.62 -7.10
CA ALA A 30 -9.33 1.81 -6.81
C ALA A 30 -10.48 1.50 -5.83
N GLY A 31 -11.17 0.37 -6.04
CA GLY A 31 -12.24 -0.09 -5.15
C GLY A 31 -11.75 -0.34 -3.73
N LEU A 32 -10.54 -0.91 -3.59
CA LEU A 32 -9.91 -1.16 -2.30
C LEU A 32 -9.60 0.14 -1.55
N VAL A 33 -9.02 1.14 -2.24
CA VAL A 33 -8.74 2.45 -1.63
C VAL A 33 -10.04 3.13 -1.20
N LEU A 34 -11.07 3.10 -2.04
CA LEU A 34 -12.39 3.66 -1.72
C LEU A 34 -13.04 2.94 -0.55
N ALA A 35 -12.97 1.62 -0.49
CA ALA A 35 -13.51 0.83 0.62
C ALA A 35 -12.79 1.12 1.94
N GLY A 36 -11.46 1.29 1.90
CA GLY A 36 -10.66 1.60 3.08
C GLY A 36 -10.83 3.03 3.60
N THR A 37 -11.05 4.00 2.71
CA THR A 37 -11.18 5.43 3.07
C THR A 37 -12.62 5.91 3.17
N GLY A 38 -13.58 5.16 2.63
CA GLY A 38 -15.01 5.50 2.56
C GLY A 38 -15.37 6.62 1.57
N THR A 39 -14.38 7.30 0.99
CA THR A 39 -14.55 8.45 0.06
C THR A 39 -13.41 8.48 -0.96
N VAL A 40 -13.54 9.27 -2.03
CA VAL A 40 -12.43 9.44 -3.00
C VAL A 40 -11.35 10.32 -2.35
N PRO A 41 -10.13 9.79 -2.07
CA PRO A 41 -9.05 10.58 -1.51
C PRO A 41 -8.48 11.57 -2.55
N PRO A 42 -7.91 12.70 -2.12
CA PRO A 42 -7.23 13.62 -3.02
C PRO A 42 -5.89 13.05 -3.52
N VAL A 43 -5.39 13.59 -4.63
CA VAL A 43 -4.04 13.27 -5.13
C VAL A 43 -2.99 13.62 -4.07
N GLY A 44 -2.03 12.71 -3.88
CA GLY A 44 -0.99 12.76 -2.84
C GLY A 44 -1.41 12.14 -1.51
N ALA A 45 -2.69 11.76 -1.33
CA ALA A 45 -3.13 11.06 -0.13
C ALA A 45 -2.46 9.69 -0.01
N ARG A 46 -2.03 9.34 1.20
CA ARG A 46 -1.47 8.04 1.56
C ARG A 46 -2.45 7.29 2.42
N VAL A 47 -2.63 6.01 2.12
CA VAL A 47 -3.55 5.11 2.78
C VAL A 47 -2.81 3.82 3.07
N GLU A 48 -2.75 3.42 4.33
CA GLU A 48 -2.13 2.16 4.73
C GLU A 48 -3.21 1.07 4.83
N LEU A 49 -3.11 0.03 4.01
CA LEU A 49 -4.03 -1.09 3.99
C LEU A 49 -3.26 -2.40 4.00
N GLN A 50 -3.62 -3.31 4.90
CA GLN A 50 -3.06 -4.67 4.95
C GLN A 50 -1.52 -4.73 4.92
N GLY A 51 -0.83 -3.80 5.58
CA GLY A 51 0.65 -3.75 5.61
C GLY A 51 1.31 -3.14 4.36
N HIS A 52 0.53 -2.47 3.52
CA HIS A 52 1.01 -1.78 2.33
C HIS A 52 0.58 -0.31 2.35
N GLU A 53 1.44 0.56 1.82
CA GLU A 53 1.13 1.97 1.60
C GLU A 53 0.63 2.16 0.17
N LEU A 54 -0.57 2.72 0.04
CA LEU A 54 -1.15 3.13 -1.23
C LEU A 54 -1.16 4.65 -1.30
N THR A 55 -0.53 5.22 -2.32
CA THR A 55 -0.52 6.66 -2.57
C THR A 55 -1.33 6.98 -3.81
N VAL A 56 -2.31 7.86 -3.70
CA VAL A 56 -3.10 8.32 -4.85
C VAL A 56 -2.25 9.24 -5.71
N GLU A 57 -1.95 8.86 -6.94
CA GLU A 57 -1.13 9.67 -7.86
C GLU A 57 -1.99 10.44 -8.87
N ALA A 58 -3.14 9.90 -9.28
CA ALA A 58 -4.07 10.60 -10.16
C ALA A 58 -5.53 10.24 -9.88
N VAL A 59 -6.39 11.25 -10.00
CA VAL A 59 -7.85 11.13 -9.94
C VAL A 59 -8.43 11.87 -11.13
N ASP A 60 -9.32 11.20 -11.87
CA ASP A 60 -10.12 11.80 -12.95
C ASP A 60 -11.57 11.93 -12.48
N ALA A 61 -12.02 13.17 -12.25
CA ALA A 61 -13.32 13.53 -11.68
C ALA A 61 -13.63 12.84 -10.32
N TYR A 62 -14.05 11.58 -10.36
CA TYR A 62 -14.36 10.74 -9.19
C TYR A 62 -13.72 9.34 -9.26
N LYS A 63 -12.92 9.07 -10.29
CA LYS A 63 -12.24 7.80 -10.51
C LYS A 63 -10.77 7.93 -10.15
N LEU A 64 -10.31 7.06 -9.24
CA LEU A 64 -8.88 6.88 -9.01
C LEU A 64 -8.28 6.19 -10.22
N THR A 65 -7.38 6.86 -10.94
CA THR A 65 -6.81 6.36 -12.19
C THR A 65 -5.40 5.84 -12.00
N GLN A 66 -4.59 6.46 -11.14
CA GLN A 66 -3.24 5.99 -10.83
C GLN A 66 -2.99 5.95 -9.32
N ILE A 67 -2.48 4.82 -8.86
CA ILE A 67 -2.16 4.60 -7.45
C ILE A 67 -0.81 3.89 -7.36
N ARG A 68 0.05 4.43 -6.50
CA ARG A 68 1.36 3.86 -6.19
C ARG A 68 1.26 2.97 -4.98
N VAL A 69 1.65 1.71 -5.12
CA VAL A 69 1.70 0.72 -4.04
C VAL A 69 3.14 0.54 -3.58
N ALA A 70 3.35 0.61 -2.28
CA ALA A 70 4.61 0.32 -1.62
C ALA A 70 4.39 -0.68 -0.46
N ARG A 71 5.41 -1.51 -0.19
CA ARG A 71 5.43 -2.29 1.05
C ARG A 71 5.81 -1.35 2.17
N VAL A 72 5.11 -1.43 3.30
CA VAL A 72 5.58 -0.76 4.52
C VAL A 72 6.77 -1.57 5.00
N ASP A 73 7.98 -1.12 4.66
CA ASP A 73 9.18 -1.64 5.29
C ASP A 73 9.08 -1.20 6.76
N VAL A 74 8.65 -2.10 7.64
CA VAL A 74 8.83 -1.87 9.07
C VAL A 74 10.34 -1.87 9.26
N PRO A 75 10.96 -0.71 9.59
CA PRO A 75 12.37 -0.74 9.92
C PRO A 75 12.52 -1.68 11.10
N VAL A 76 13.35 -2.71 10.94
CA VAL A 76 13.75 -3.62 12.01
C VAL A 76 14.66 -2.87 12.99
N ASP A 77 14.12 -1.88 13.69
CA ASP A 77 14.78 -1.21 14.80
C ASP A 77 14.73 -2.15 16.02
N GLY A 78 15.85 -2.81 16.34
CA GLY A 78 15.89 -3.53 17.61
C GLY A 78 17.04 -4.47 17.98
N LEU A 79 18.14 -4.61 17.22
CA LEU A 79 19.27 -5.45 17.65
C LEU A 79 20.64 -4.81 17.39
N ALA A 80 20.86 -3.64 17.97
CA ALA A 80 22.21 -3.18 18.35
C ALA A 80 22.18 -2.35 19.64
N SER A 81 21.40 -2.79 20.64
CA SER A 81 21.64 -2.40 22.02
C SER A 81 22.53 -3.45 22.66
N GLY A 82 23.83 -3.19 22.66
CA GLY A 82 24.86 -3.98 23.32
C GLY A 82 26.08 -3.11 23.62
N GLY A 83 25.93 -2.19 24.57
CA GLY A 83 27.03 -1.47 25.21
C GLY A 83 27.95 -2.39 26.05
N PRO A 84 29.03 -1.85 26.67
CA PRO A 84 30.35 -2.51 26.74
C PRO A 84 30.69 -3.33 28.02
N ALA A 85 31.76 -4.15 27.90
CA ALA A 85 32.62 -4.84 28.91
C ALA A 85 32.05 -6.12 29.62
N PRO A 86 32.86 -7.13 30.06
CA PRO A 86 34.25 -7.04 30.56
C PRO A 86 35.28 -8.15 30.17
N ASP A 87 36.51 -7.93 30.65
CA ASP A 87 37.63 -8.82 31.01
C ASP A 87 38.57 -9.45 29.94
N HIS A 88 39.79 -8.88 29.83
CA HIS A 88 41.08 -9.58 30.06
C HIS A 88 42.22 -8.57 30.30
#